data_AF-A0A942RGP8-F1
#
_entry.id   AF-A0A942RGP8-F1
#
_cell.length_a   1.000
_cell.length_b   1.000
_cell.length_c   1.000
_cell.angle_alpha   90.00
_cell.angle_beta   90.00
_cell.angle_gamma   90.00
#
_symmetry.space_group_name_H-M   'P 1'
#
loop_
_entity.id
_entity.type
_entity.pdbx_description
1 polymer ?
#
loop_
_entity_poly.entity_id
_entity_poly.type
_entity_poly.pdbx_seq_one_letter_code
_entity_poly.pdbx_strand_id
1 'polypeptide(L)' 'MKVLVALGSPRSRANTKIIAREFSKAAKEFGATVEELNLNKLIK' A
#
# COMPACT_ATOMS: atom_id res chain seq x y z
N MET A 1 -13.91 -6.94 -5.43
CA MET A 1 -13.50 -5.51 -5.41
C MET A 1 -12.00 -5.44 -5.72
N LYS A 2 -11.53 -4.49 -6.54
CA LYS A 2 -10.10 -4.28 -6.78
C LYS A 2 -9.65 -2.99 -6.10
N VAL A 3 -8.52 -3.04 -5.40
CA VAL A 3 -7.99 -1.93 -4.59
C VAL A 3 -6.53 -1.70 -4.96
N LEU A 4 -6.20 -0.46 -5.33
CA LEU A 4 -4.83 -0.03 -5.57
C LEU A 4 -4.33 0.78 -4.37
N VAL A 5 -3.20 0.37 -3.80
CA VAL A 5 -2.55 1.05 -2.67
C VAL A 5 -1.27 1.70 -3.15
N ALA A 6 -1.28 3.02 -3.30
CA ALA A 6 -0.13 3.80 -3.74
C ALA A 6 0.68 4.35 -2.55
N LEU A 7 1.93 3.92 -2.43
CA LEU A 7 2.88 4.32 -1.38
C LEU A 7 3.79 5.45 -1.87
N GLY A 8 3.57 6.67 -1.38
CA GLY A 8 4.34 7.87 -1.71
C GLY A 8 5.44 8.26 -0.71
N SER A 9 5.67 7.48 0.35
CA SER A 9 6.66 7.86 1.37
C SER A 9 8.03 7.23 1.10
N PRO A 10 9.11 8.02 0.94
CA PRO A 10 10.45 7.50 0.65
C PRO A 10 11.09 6.80 1.86
N ARG A 11 10.58 7.05 3.07
CA ARG A 11 11.13 6.47 4.29
C ARG A 11 10.64 5.03 4.51
N SER A 12 11.58 4.12 4.71
CA SER A 12 11.33 2.69 4.93
C SER A 12 10.47 2.39 6.17
N ARG A 13 10.52 3.24 7.20
CA ARG A 13 9.76 3.10 8.47
C ARG A 13 8.70 4.20 8.68
N ALA A 14 8.18 4.80 7.62
CA ALA A 14 7.10 5.78 7.79
C ALA A 14 5.81 5.09 8.28
N ASN A 15 5.11 5.69 9.25
CA ASN A 15 3.81 5.22 9.74
C ASN A 15 2.81 4.94 8.60
N THR A 16 2.93 5.65 7.48
CA THR A 16 2.13 5.45 6.27
C THR A 16 2.31 4.06 5.65
N LYS A 17 3.49 3.43 5.72
CA LYS A 17 3.67 2.04 5.26
C LYS A 17 2.98 1.04 6.18
N ILE A 18 2.97 1.29 7.48
CA ILE A 18 2.28 0.44 8.46
C ILE A 18 0.78 0.50 8.20
N ILE A 19 0.23 1.70 8.07
CA ILE A 19 -1.21 1.91 7.79
C ILE A 19 -1.61 1.23 6.46
N ALA A 20 -0.82 1.43 5.41
CA ALA A 20 -1.10 0.80 4.11
C ALA A 20 -1.07 -0.73 4.17
N ARG A 21 -0.19 -1.30 5.00
CA ARG A 21 -0.10 -2.76 5.20
C ARG A 21 -1.32 -3.30 5.94
N GLU A 22 -1.72 -2.66 7.03
CA GLU A 22 -2.92 -3.06 7.79
C GLU A 22 -4.19 -2.91 6.95
N PHE A 23 -4.31 -1.82 6.18
CA PHE A 23 -5.41 -1.64 5.24
C PHE A 23 -5.43 -2.73 4.16
N SER A 24 -4.28 -3.05 3.57
CA SER A 24 -4.17 -4.10 2.54
C SER A 24 -4.52 -5.48 3.10
N LYS A 25 -4.16 -5.75 4.35
CA LYS A 25 -4.52 -6.99 5.04
C LYS A 25 -6.04 -7.08 5.23
N ALA A 26 -6.66 -6.05 5.79
CA ALA A 26 -8.11 -5.99 5.96
C ALA A 26 -8.84 -6.13 4.61
N ALA A 27 -8.41 -5.38 3.59
CA ALA A 27 -9.01 -5.46 2.26
C ALA A 27 -8.97 -6.89 1.66
N LYS A 28 -7.87 -7.64 1.86
CA LYS A 28 -7.78 -9.05 1.45
C LYS A 28 -8.71 -9.96 2.27
N GLU A 29 -8.85 -9.73 3.56
CA GLU A 29 -9.79 -10.46 4.43
C GLU A 29 -11.25 -10.26 3.97
N PHE A 30 -11.58 -9.09 3.41
CA PHE A 30 -12.88 -8.83 2.77
C PHE A 30 -12.99 -9.33 1.32
N GLY A 31 -12.05 -10.14 0.83
CA GLY A 31 -12.07 -10.71 -0.51
C GLY A 31 -11.73 -9.72 -1.62
N ALA A 32 -11.10 -8.59 -1.30
CA ALA A 32 -10.59 -7.67 -2.32
C ALA A 32 -9.27 -8.16 -2.91
N THR A 33 -9.09 -7.94 -4.20
CA THR A 33 -7.79 -8.06 -4.86
C THR A 33 -7.03 -6.75 -4.65
N VAL A 34 -5.88 -6.82 -3.98
CA VAL A 34 -5.08 -5.64 -3.63
C VAL A 34 -3.80 -5.62 -4.45
N GLU A 35 -3.54 -4.50 -5.13
CA GLU A 35 -2.30 -4.19 -5.84
C GLU A 35 -1.56 -3.06 -5.13
N GLU A 36 -0.24 -3.21 -4.93
CA GLU A 36 0.59 -2.20 -4.27
C GLU A 36 1.51 -1.51 -5.28
N LEU A 37 1.50 -0.17 -5.29
CA LEU A 37 2.34 0.66 -6.14
C LEU A 37 3.27 1.53 -5.29
N ASN A 38 4.59 1.40 -5.46
CA ASN A 38 5.55 2.26 -4.77
C ASN A 38 5.97 3.43 -5.67
N LEU A 39 5.44 4.62 -5.39
CA LEU A 39 5.69 5.82 -6.19
C LEU A 39 7.15 6.28 -6.10
N ASN A 40 7.86 5.95 -5.02
CA ASN A 40 9.29 6.29 -4.90
C ASN A 40 10.18 5.50 -5.85
N LYS A 41 9.68 4.40 -6.44
CA LYS A 41 10.41 3.68 -7.50
C LYS A 41 10.20 4.30 -8.88
N LEU A 42 9.21 5.19 -9.02
CA LEU A 42 8.86 5.85 -10.28
C LEU A 42 9.60 7.18 -10.49
N ILE A 43 10.13 7.78 -9.42
CA ILE A 43 10.90 9.03 -9.46
C ILE A 43 12.28 8.72 -8.88
N LYS A 44 13.33 8.82 -9.72
CA LYS A 44 14.73 8.67 -9.30
C LYS A 44 15.24 9.93 -8.62
#